data_AF-A0A7J2NMX6-F1
#
_entry.id   AF-A0A7J2NMX6-F1
#
_cell.length_a   1.000
_cell.length_b   1.000
_cell.length_c   1.000
_cell.angle_alpha   90.00
_cell.angle_beta   90.00
_cell.angle_gamma   90.00
#
_symmetry.space_group_name_H-M   'P 1'
#
loop_
_entity.id
_entity.type
_entity.pdbx_description
1 polymer ?
#
loop_
_entity_poly.entity_id
_entity_poly.type
_entity_poly.pdbx_seq_one_letter_code
_entity_poly.pdbx_strand_id
1 'polypeptide(L)'
;MLDEKEQEILATIRTLLALERNYLAEERTELAEFRTGLAIVLTVPPAGAVILYISSLLQGMSALIFEVFNFIFFASLAFWGIWMMARSRSQLKIISKKKTRLKVRECEFVSKSKAIHDLISDCIILEDDDREL
;
A
#
# COMPACT_ATOMS: atom_id res chain seq x y z
N MET A 1 -25.41 -21.42 27.27
CA MET A 1 -24.04 -20.96 27.56
C MET A 1 -23.20 -21.40 26.39
N LEU A 2 -22.75 -20.49 25.53
CA LEU A 2 -21.70 -20.85 24.56
C LEU A 2 -20.51 -21.37 25.37
N ASP A 3 -19.92 -22.47 24.93
CA ASP A 3 -18.75 -23.05 25.60
C ASP A 3 -17.61 -22.02 25.59
N GLU A 4 -16.87 -21.89 26.69
CA GLU A 4 -15.82 -20.87 26.87
C GLU A 4 -14.79 -20.91 25.70
N LYS A 5 -14.60 -22.10 25.13
CA LYS A 5 -13.75 -22.36 23.97
C LYS A 5 -14.25 -21.76 22.66
N GLU A 6 -15.56 -21.74 22.43
CA GLU A 6 -16.13 -21.13 21.22
C GLU A 6 -15.97 -19.60 21.26
N GLN A 7 -16.09 -19.01 22.44
CA GLN A 7 -15.85 -17.57 22.64
C GLN A 7 -14.38 -17.20 22.40
N GLU A 8 -13.45 -18.03 22.88
CA GLU A 8 -12.00 -17.85 22.66
C GLU A 8 -11.62 -17.97 21.17
N ILE A 9 -12.19 -18.96 20.48
CA ILE A 9 -12.01 -19.14 19.03
C ILE A 9 -12.52 -17.91 18.27
N LEU A 10 -13.73 -17.45 18.57
CA LEU A 10 -14.33 -16.31 17.89
C LEU A 10 -13.55 -15.01 18.15
N ALA A 11 -13.06 -14.82 19.38
CA ALA A 11 -12.18 -13.70 19.72
C ALA A 11 -10.90 -13.75 18.88
N THR A 12 -10.29 -14.93 18.74
CA THR A 12 -9.07 -15.11 17.95
C THR A 12 -9.30 -14.82 16.47
N ILE A 13 -10.38 -15.35 15.87
CA ILE A 13 -10.76 -15.06 14.47
C ILE A 13 -10.90 -13.55 14.24
N ARG A 14 -11.60 -12.85 15.15
CA ARG A 14 -11.77 -11.39 15.05
C ARG A 14 -10.44 -10.64 15.08
N THR A 15 -9.50 -11.07 15.92
CA THR A 15 -8.17 -10.45 15.97
C THR A 15 -7.34 -10.70 14.71
N LEU A 16 -7.40 -11.91 14.15
CA LEU A 16 -6.74 -12.23 12.87
C LEU A 16 -7.31 -11.39 11.73
N LEU A 17 -8.64 -11.29 11.63
CA LEU A 17 -9.31 -10.46 10.62
C LEU A 17 -8.96 -8.98 10.78
N ALA A 18 -8.88 -8.48 12.03
CA ALA A 18 -8.47 -7.11 12.30
C ALA A 18 -7.00 -6.85 11.86
N LEU A 19 -6.10 -7.81 12.09
CA LEU A 19 -4.72 -7.75 11.63
C LEU A 19 -4.62 -7.73 10.10
N GLU A 20 -5.42 -8.56 9.41
CA GLU A 20 -5.45 -8.59 7.95
C GLU A 20 -5.95 -7.26 7.36
N ARG A 21 -7.01 -6.68 7.95
CA ARG A 21 -7.53 -5.36 7.53
C ARG A 21 -6.49 -4.25 7.73
N ASN A 22 -5.79 -4.24 8.86
CA ASN A 22 -4.71 -3.29 9.11
C ASN A 22 -3.56 -3.46 8.12
N TYR A 23 -3.21 -4.70 7.78
CA TYR A 23 -2.22 -5.01 6.77
C TYR A 23 -2.59 -4.45 5.39
N LEU A 24 -3.82 -4.69 4.94
CA LEU A 24 -4.33 -4.18 3.66
C LEU A 24 -4.37 -2.65 3.64
N ALA A 25 -4.68 -2.01 4.77
CA ALA A 25 -4.62 -0.56 4.90
C ALA A 25 -3.19 -0.03 4.74
N GLU A 26 -2.20 -0.65 5.42
CA GLU A 26 -0.78 -0.30 5.34
C GLU A 26 -0.24 -0.47 3.90
N GLU A 27 -0.61 -1.55 3.22
CA GLU A 27 -0.25 -1.81 1.83
C GLU A 27 -0.82 -0.74 0.88
N ARG A 28 -2.08 -0.33 1.07
CA ARG A 28 -2.70 0.73 0.27
C ARG A 28 -2.05 2.09 0.46
N THR A 29 -1.68 2.44 1.69
CA THR A 29 -0.98 3.71 1.96
C THR A 29 0.39 3.76 1.28
N GLU A 30 1.16 2.67 1.36
CA GLU A 30 2.49 2.61 0.72
C GLU A 30 2.40 2.61 -0.81
N LEU A 31 1.39 1.95 -1.39
CA LEU A 31 1.11 2.03 -2.82
C LEU A 31 0.69 3.44 -3.26
N ALA A 32 -0.06 4.16 -2.43
CA ALA A 32 -0.41 5.55 -2.69
C ALA A 32 0.85 6.44 -2.67
N GLU A 33 1.76 6.24 -1.71
CA GLU A 33 3.05 6.94 -1.65
C GLU A 33 3.95 6.63 -2.86
N PHE A 34 3.95 5.37 -3.33
CA PHE A 34 4.66 5.01 -4.56
C PHE A 34 4.12 5.78 -5.76
N ARG A 35 2.78 5.87 -5.88
CA ARG A 35 2.11 6.59 -6.98
C ARG A 35 2.38 8.08 -6.93
N THR A 36 2.40 8.70 -5.75
CA THR A 36 2.74 10.12 -5.62
C THR A 36 4.20 10.38 -5.99
N GLY A 37 5.13 9.52 -5.56
CA GLY A 37 6.54 9.63 -5.96
C GLY A 37 6.71 9.50 -7.48
N LEU A 38 6.02 8.54 -8.10
CA LEU A 38 6.02 8.36 -9.55
C LEU A 38 5.42 9.57 -10.29
N ALA A 39 4.31 10.11 -9.79
CA ALA A 39 3.68 11.29 -10.36
C ALA A 39 4.64 12.49 -10.34
N ILE A 40 5.33 12.74 -9.23
CA ILE A 40 6.33 13.82 -9.12
C ILE A 40 7.43 13.64 -10.18
N VAL A 41 8.01 12.44 -10.28
CA VAL A 41 9.08 12.16 -11.25
C VAL A 41 8.60 12.34 -12.70
N LEU A 42 7.33 12.04 -12.98
CA LEU A 42 6.73 12.19 -14.30
C LEU A 42 6.36 13.64 -14.64
N THR A 43 5.84 14.41 -13.69
CA THR A 43 5.33 15.77 -13.93
C THR A 43 6.41 16.84 -13.87
N VAL A 44 7.48 16.61 -13.10
CA VAL A 44 8.58 17.59 -12.91
C VAL A 44 9.28 17.94 -14.22
N PRO A 45 9.72 16.99 -15.09
CA PRO A 45 10.38 17.32 -16.34
C PRO A 45 9.54 18.15 -17.33
N PRO A 46 8.27 17.78 -17.64
CA PRO A 46 7.45 18.58 -18.55
C PRO A 46 7.08 19.94 -17.96
N ALA A 47 6.82 20.04 -16.65
CA ALA A 47 6.59 21.33 -16.00
C ALA A 47 7.82 22.25 -16.10
N GLY A 48 9.02 21.70 -15.87
CA GLY A 48 10.28 22.42 -16.04
C GLY A 48 10.48 22.91 -17.48
N ALA A 49 10.19 22.08 -18.48
CA ALA A 49 10.32 22.45 -19.89
C ALA A 49 9.42 23.64 -20.29
N VAL A 50 8.17 23.67 -19.81
CA VAL A 50 7.25 24.79 -20.04
C VAL A 50 7.79 26.08 -19.41
N ILE A 51 8.33 26.00 -18.19
CA ILE A 51 8.89 27.18 -17.50
C ILE A 51 10.14 27.69 -18.21
N LEU A 52 11.01 26.81 -18.70
CA LEU A 52 12.16 27.19 -19.51
C LEU A 52 11.73 27.86 -20.82
N TYR A 53 10.70 27.33 -21.49
CA TYR A 53 10.16 27.92 -22.71
C TYR A 53 9.63 29.35 -22.47
N ILE A 54 8.85 29.56 -21.40
CA ILE A 54 8.33 30.88 -21.03
C ILE A 54 9.46 31.84 -20.64
N SER A 55 10.46 31.35 -19.90
CA SER A 55 11.63 32.16 -19.49
C SER A 55 12.45 32.61 -20.70
N SER A 56 12.57 31.76 -21.73
CA SER A 56 13.24 32.08 -22.99
C SER A 56 12.56 33.22 -23.78
N LEU A 57 11.23 33.35 -23.68
CA LEU A 57 10.51 34.50 -24.28
C LEU A 57 10.80 35.82 -23.56
N LEU A 58 11.16 35.78 -22.28
CA LEU A 58 11.38 36.94 -21.44
C LEU A 58 12.88 37.30 -21.41
N GLN A 59 13.40 37.86 -22.51
CA GLN A 59 14.83 38.21 -22.62
C GLN A 59 15.23 39.29 -21.60
N GLY A 60 16.01 38.90 -20.58
CA GLY A 60 16.58 39.82 -19.59
C GLY A 60 17.56 39.12 -18.64
N MET A 61 18.50 39.87 -18.04
CA MET A 61 19.49 39.29 -17.10
C MET A 61 18.84 38.62 -15.87
N SER A 62 17.64 39.07 -15.48
CA SER A 62 16.85 38.45 -14.42
C SER A 62 16.34 37.05 -14.77
N ALA A 63 16.20 36.72 -16.06
CA ALA A 63 15.75 35.41 -16.51
C ALA A 63 16.77 34.31 -16.18
N LEU A 64 18.07 34.59 -16.31
CA LEU A 64 19.14 33.61 -16.02
C LEU A 64 19.17 33.20 -14.54
N ILE A 65 19.01 34.15 -13.62
CA ILE A 65 18.97 33.86 -12.18
C ILE A 65 17.73 33.02 -11.86
N PHE A 66 16.59 33.35 -12.46
CA PHE A 66 15.35 32.61 -12.32
C PHE A 66 15.46 31.16 -12.85
N GLU A 67 16.11 30.95 -13.99
CA GLU A 67 16.34 29.63 -14.57
C GLU A 67 17.20 28.74 -13.66
N VAL A 68 18.29 29.27 -13.11
CA VAL A 68 19.16 28.53 -12.17
C VAL A 68 18.38 28.11 -10.92
N PHE A 69 17.58 29.02 -10.37
CA PHE A 69 16.74 28.73 -9.20
C PHE A 69 15.70 27.64 -9.49
N ASN A 70 15.00 27.74 -10.63
CA ASN A 70 14.02 26.74 -11.06
C ASN A 70 14.66 25.37 -11.28
N PHE A 71 15.86 25.32 -11.89
CA PHE A 71 16.56 24.07 -12.10
C PHE A 71 16.91 23.38 -10.78
N ILE A 72 17.42 24.13 -9.80
CA ILE A 72 17.71 23.61 -8.45
C ILE A 72 16.44 23.11 -7.76
N PHE A 73 15.33 23.84 -7.90
CA PHE A 73 14.05 23.45 -7.35
C PHE A 73 13.51 22.15 -7.97
N PHE A 74 13.51 22.03 -9.30
CA PHE A 74 13.09 20.82 -9.99
C PHE A 74 14.00 19.63 -9.72
N ALA A 75 15.32 19.83 -9.66
CA ALA A 75 16.26 18.78 -9.27
C ALA A 75 15.98 18.26 -7.86
N SER A 76 15.66 19.16 -6.93
CA SER A 76 15.31 18.81 -5.55
C SER A 76 13.99 18.04 -5.47
N LEU A 77 12.96 18.44 -6.24
CA LEU A 77 11.69 17.71 -6.34
C LEU A 77 11.87 16.34 -6.98
N ALA A 78 12.67 16.23 -8.04
CA ALA A 78 12.97 14.96 -8.69
C ALA A 78 13.71 14.02 -7.73
N PHE A 79 14.71 14.52 -7.00
CA PHE A 79 15.42 13.75 -5.98
C PHE A 79 14.48 13.28 -4.86
N TRP A 80 13.60 14.17 -4.38
CA TRP A 80 12.59 13.83 -3.38
C TRP A 80 11.60 12.77 -3.87
N GLY A 81 11.13 12.88 -5.12
CA GLY A 81 10.24 11.91 -5.75
C GLY A 81 10.89 10.54 -5.91
N ILE A 82 12.14 10.49 -6.38
CA ILE A 82 12.93 9.25 -6.51
C ILE A 82 13.15 8.61 -5.14
N TRP A 83 13.53 9.41 -4.14
CA TRP A 83 13.69 8.95 -2.77
C TRP A 83 12.40 8.35 -2.20
N MET A 84 11.26 9.02 -2.41
CA MET A 84 9.94 8.55 -1.98
C MET A 84 9.58 7.22 -2.65
N MET A 85 9.82 7.08 -3.96
CA MET A 85 9.61 5.81 -4.68
C MET A 85 10.50 4.68 -4.12
N ALA A 86 11.77 4.98 -3.83
CA ALA A 86 12.70 3.99 -3.29
C ALA A 86 12.30 3.56 -1.88
N ARG A 87 11.92 4.52 -1.02
CA ARG A 87 11.44 4.27 0.34
C ARG A 87 10.18 3.39 0.33
N SER A 88 9.17 3.76 -0.44
CA SER A 88 7.92 3.00 -0.53
C SER A 88 8.14 1.56 -1.01
N ARG A 89 9.01 1.35 -2.01
CA ARG A 89 9.38 -0.01 -2.45
C ARG A 89 10.04 -0.85 -1.35
N SER A 90 10.84 -0.22 -0.49
CA SER A 90 11.46 -0.91 0.65
C SER A 90 10.41 -1.33 1.68
N GLN A 91 9.48 -0.43 1.99
CA GLN A 91 8.39 -0.69 2.93
C GLN A 91 7.42 -1.75 2.42
N LEU A 92 7.10 -1.75 1.13
CA LEU A 92 6.28 -2.80 0.51
C LEU A 92 6.89 -4.20 0.67
N LYS A 93 8.23 -4.32 0.62
CA LYS A 93 8.92 -5.60 0.87
C LYS A 93 8.84 -6.04 2.33
N ILE A 94 8.83 -5.10 3.27
CA ILE A 94 8.66 -5.41 4.69
C ILE A 94 7.23 -5.87 4.95
N ILE A 95 6.26 -5.18 4.35
CA ILE A 95 4.84 -5.48 4.39
C ILE A 95 4.59 -6.87 3.77
N SER A 96 5.10 -7.18 2.57
CA SER A 96 4.92 -8.51 1.98
C SER A 96 5.43 -9.65 2.87
N LYS A 97 6.53 -9.44 3.63
CA LYS A 97 7.00 -10.39 4.64
C LYS A 97 6.05 -10.52 5.84
N LYS A 98 5.37 -9.45 6.25
CA LYS A 98 4.32 -9.51 7.29
C LYS A 98 3.14 -10.37 6.83
N LYS A 99 2.74 -10.28 5.55
CA LYS A 99 1.67 -11.11 4.96
C LYS A 99 1.94 -12.61 5.09
N THR A 100 3.14 -13.04 4.74
CA THR A 100 3.51 -14.46 4.84
C THR A 100 3.44 -14.95 6.28
N ARG A 101 3.86 -14.13 7.26
CA ARG A 101 3.75 -14.46 8.67
C ARG A 101 2.30 -14.53 9.16
N LEU A 102 1.42 -13.66 8.67
CA LEU A 102 -0.01 -13.72 8.98
C LEU A 102 -0.64 -15.00 8.42
N LYS A 103 -0.39 -15.32 7.15
CA LYS A 103 -0.88 -16.57 6.52
C LYS A 103 -0.42 -17.83 7.25
N VAL A 104 0.83 -17.87 7.71
CA VAL A 104 1.34 -19.01 8.49
C VAL A 104 0.57 -19.17 9.80
N ARG A 105 0.28 -18.05 10.50
CA ARG A 105 -0.52 -18.09 11.74
C ARG A 105 -1.96 -18.49 11.50
N GLU A 106 -2.57 -18.05 10.39
CA GLU A 106 -3.90 -18.48 9.99
C GLU A 106 -3.93 -19.99 9.72
N CYS A 107 -2.97 -20.53 8.97
CA CYS A 107 -2.87 -21.97 8.73
C CYS A 107 -2.63 -22.77 10.03
N GLU A 108 -1.77 -22.28 10.93
CA GLU A 108 -1.55 -22.92 12.23
C GLU A 108 -2.82 -22.92 13.08
N PHE A 109 -3.57 -21.82 13.07
CA PHE A 109 -4.81 -21.70 13.83
C PHE A 109 -5.93 -22.59 13.25
N VAL A 110 -6.09 -22.60 11.93
CA VAL A 110 -7.07 -23.47 11.22
C VAL A 110 -6.73 -24.94 11.43
N SER A 111 -5.46 -25.32 11.33
CA SER A 111 -5.05 -26.73 11.55
C SER A 111 -5.22 -27.19 13.00
N LYS A 112 -5.04 -26.29 13.98
CA LYS A 112 -5.25 -26.62 15.41
C LYS A 112 -6.72 -26.74 15.78
N SER A 113 -7.60 -25.99 15.14
CA SER A 113 -9.01 -25.94 15.51
C SER A 113 -9.87 -26.75 14.55
N LYS A 114 -10.12 -28.01 14.90
CA LYS A 114 -11.05 -28.89 14.17
C LYS A 114 -12.45 -28.27 14.05
N ALA A 115 -12.90 -27.58 15.10
CA ALA A 115 -14.16 -26.86 15.10
C ALA A 115 -14.23 -25.77 14.02
N ILE A 116 -13.12 -25.09 13.71
CA ILE A 116 -13.08 -24.06 12.66
C ILE A 116 -13.06 -24.70 11.28
N HIS A 117 -12.33 -25.79 11.11
CA HIS A 117 -12.34 -26.53 9.86
C HIS A 117 -13.76 -27.02 9.52
N ASP A 118 -14.45 -27.57 10.51
CA ASP A 118 -15.85 -28.01 10.35
C ASP A 118 -16.78 -26.81 10.08
N LEU A 119 -16.61 -25.68 10.79
CA LEU A 119 -17.40 -24.46 10.54
C LEU A 119 -17.17 -23.86 9.13
N ILE A 120 -15.93 -23.86 8.64
CA ILE A 120 -15.59 -23.38 7.30
C ILE A 120 -16.16 -24.34 6.24
N SER A 121 -16.05 -25.65 6.48
CA SER A 121 -16.65 -26.66 5.60
C SER A 121 -18.16 -26.49 5.51
N ASP A 122 -18.83 -26.30 6.65
CA ASP A 122 -20.29 -26.09 6.69
C ASP A 122 -20.70 -24.81 5.96
N CYS A 123 -19.96 -23.71 6.11
CA CYS A 123 -20.22 -22.47 5.35
C CYS A 123 -20.04 -22.65 3.84
N ILE A 124 -19.02 -23.39 3.40
CA ILE A 124 -18.79 -23.66 1.96
C ILE A 124 -19.91 -24.52 1.38
N ILE A 125 -20.38 -25.51 2.14
CA ILE A 125 -21.48 -26.40 1.72
C ILE A 125 -22.79 -25.62 1.59
N LEU A 126 -23.09 -24.71 2.53
CA LEU A 126 -24.27 -23.85 2.45
C LEU A 126 -24.23 -22.90 1.24
N GLU A 127 -23.06 -22.37 0.90
CA GLU A 127 -22.92 -21.45 -0.25
C GLU A 127 -23.08 -22.15 -1.61
N ASP A 128 -22.88 -23.47 -1.68
CA ASP A 128 -23.15 -24.25 -2.90
C ASP A 128 -24.63 -24.62 -3.04
N ASP A 129 -25.33 -24.90 -1.94
CA ASP A 129 -26.76 -25.23 -1.95
C ASP A 129 -27.62 -24.03 -2.38
N ASP A 130 -27.22 -22.80 -1.98
CA ASP A 130 -27.84 -21.55 -2.42
C ASP A 130 -27.57 -21.22 -3.91
N ARG A 131 -26.60 -21.88 -4.56
CA ARG A 131 -26.29 -21.71 -5.99
C ARG A 131 -27.05 -22.67 -6.91
N GLU A 132 -27.61 -23.76 -6.38
CA GLU A 132 -28.39 -24.74 -7.14
C GLU A 132 -29.92 -24.49 -7.13
N LEU A 133 -30.38 -23.46 -6.41
CA LEU A 133 -31.77 -22.97 -6.38
C LEU A 133 -32.01 -21.76 -7.29
#